data_AF-A0A9D6RG55-F1
#
_entry.id   AF-A0A9D6RG55-F1
#
_cell.length_a   1.000
_cell.length_b   1.000
_cell.length_c   1.000
_cell.angle_alpha   90.00
_cell.angle_beta   90.00
_cell.angle_gamma   90.00
#
_symmetry.space_group_name_H-M   'P 1'
#
loop_
_entity.id
_entity.type
_entity.pdbx_description
1 polymer ?
#
loop_
_entity_poly.entity_id
_entity_poly.type
_entity_poly.pdbx_seq_one_letter_code
_entity_poly.pdbx_strand_id
1 'polypeptide(L)'
;MTPDHEPDALREQAPPYAPPPETQRLIDELYRQELREARAMTPQEKLLLGEELFDYACSITMAGIQNQFPEADEVERRRILEQRLALQRKLEGRA
;
A
#
# COMPACT_ATOMS: atom_id res chain seq x y z
N MET A 1 31.00 26.70 -5.43
CA MET A 1 29.96 26.72 -6.48
C MET A 1 29.07 25.52 -6.22
N THR A 2 28.08 25.70 -5.35
CA THR A 2 27.06 24.67 -5.06
C THR A 2 26.12 24.63 -6.26
N PRO A 3 25.85 23.47 -6.87
CA PRO A 3 24.89 23.41 -7.96
C PRO A 3 23.51 23.78 -7.40
N ASP A 4 22.87 24.74 -8.05
CA ASP A 4 21.48 25.11 -7.82
C ASP A 4 20.63 23.83 -7.83
N HIS A 5 20.08 23.48 -6.68
CA HIS A 5 19.14 22.38 -6.57
C HIS A 5 17.83 22.91 -7.15
N GLU A 6 17.56 22.64 -8.43
CA GLU A 6 16.23 22.89 -8.98
C GLU A 6 15.20 22.17 -8.10
N PRO A 7 14.09 22.85 -7.74
CA PRO A 7 13.02 22.19 -7.02
C PRO A 7 12.50 21.04 -7.87
N ASP A 8 12.75 19.82 -7.43
CA ASP A 8 12.20 18.61 -8.02
C ASP A 8 10.68 18.66 -7.87
N ALA A 9 9.97 18.99 -8.95
CA ALA A 9 8.53 19.13 -8.98
C ALA A 9 7.79 17.83 -8.54
N LEU A 10 8.47 16.67 -8.52
CA LEU A 10 7.92 15.42 -8.01
C LEU A 10 8.01 15.31 -6.47
N ARG A 11 8.80 16.17 -5.81
CA ARG A 11 8.92 16.29 -4.35
C ARG A 11 8.00 17.36 -3.76
N GLU A 12 7.43 18.22 -4.58
CA GLU A 12 6.40 19.17 -4.14
C GLU A 12 5.12 18.39 -3.84
N GLN A 13 4.67 18.43 -2.58
CA GLN A 13 3.41 17.81 -2.19
C GLN A 13 2.29 18.50 -2.98
N ALA A 14 1.58 17.73 -3.81
CA ALA A 14 0.41 18.24 -4.49
C ALA A 14 -0.55 18.88 -3.48
N PRO A 15 -1.20 20.01 -3.83
CA PRO A 15 -2.19 20.62 -2.93
C PRO A 15 -3.26 19.58 -2.56
N PRO A 16 -3.77 19.60 -1.32
CA PRO A 16 -4.75 18.62 -0.87
C PRO A 16 -5.97 18.66 -1.79
N TYR A 17 -6.25 17.52 -2.44
CA TYR A 17 -7.41 17.38 -3.31
C TYR A 17 -8.70 17.43 -2.48
N ALA A 18 -9.57 18.39 -2.78
CA ALA A 18 -10.92 18.45 -2.26
C ALA A 18 -11.89 18.00 -3.37
N PRO A 19 -12.57 16.85 -3.23
CA PRO A 19 -13.50 16.39 -4.25
C PRO A 19 -14.71 17.33 -4.36
N PRO A 20 -15.30 17.49 -5.56
CA PRO A 20 -16.58 18.17 -5.73
C PRO A 20 -17.66 17.57 -4.82
N PRO A 21 -18.69 18.33 -4.40
CA PRO A 21 -19.71 17.83 -3.47
C PRO A 21 -20.42 16.56 -3.92
N GLU A 22 -20.67 16.40 -5.23
CA GLU A 22 -21.28 15.19 -5.79
C GLU A 22 -20.34 13.98 -5.68
N THR A 23 -19.06 14.17 -5.99
CA THR A 23 -18.02 13.15 -5.81
C THR A 23 -17.87 12.77 -4.34
N GLN A 24 -17.90 13.73 -3.41
CA GLN A 24 -17.83 13.44 -1.99
C GLN A 24 -19.02 12.59 -1.52
N ARG A 25 -20.24 12.90 -1.97
CA ARG A 25 -21.43 12.10 -1.63
C ARG A 25 -21.31 10.66 -2.12
N LEU A 26 -20.78 10.47 -3.33
CA LEU A 26 -20.53 9.14 -3.89
C LEU A 26 -19.47 8.37 -3.08
N ILE A 27 -18.36 9.02 -2.70
CA ILE A 27 -17.34 8.42 -1.82
C ILE A 27 -17.97 7.95 -0.51
N ASP A 28 -18.78 8.80 0.13
CA ASP A 28 -19.43 8.47 1.38
C ASP A 28 -20.43 7.31 1.21
N GLU A 29 -21.12 7.23 0.08
CA GLU A 29 -22.06 6.14 -0.23
C GLU A 29 -21.34 4.81 -0.40
N LEU A 30 -20.27 4.78 -1.21
CA LEU A 30 -19.43 3.60 -1.41
C LEU A 30 -18.81 3.14 -0.07
N TYR A 31 -18.28 4.07 0.72
CA TYR A 31 -17.72 3.72 2.03
C TYR A 31 -18.76 3.13 2.98
N ARG A 32 -19.99 3.68 3.03
CA ARG A 32 -21.07 3.09 3.83
C ARG A 32 -21.46 1.70 3.32
N GLN A 33 -21.39 1.46 2.02
CA GLN A 33 -21.63 0.14 1.44
C GLN A 33 -20.56 -0.86 1.88
N GLU A 34 -19.27 -0.53 1.72
CA GLU A 34 -18.14 -1.36 2.17
C GLU A 34 -18.25 -1.72 3.65
N LEU A 35 -18.63 -0.76 4.50
CA LEU A 35 -18.84 -1.02 5.93
C LEU A 35 -19.99 -1.99 6.21
N ARG A 36 -21.08 -1.94 5.44
CA ARG A 36 -22.20 -2.88 5.61
C ARG A 36 -21.78 -4.29 5.20
N GLU A 37 -21.08 -4.41 4.07
CA GLU A 37 -20.55 -5.69 3.58
C GLU A 37 -19.57 -6.30 4.58
N ALA A 38 -18.59 -5.54 5.04
CA ALA A 38 -17.61 -5.98 6.02
C ALA A 38 -18.24 -6.36 7.38
N ARG A 39 -19.34 -5.71 7.77
CA ARG A 39 -20.08 -6.06 9.00
C ARG A 39 -20.91 -7.34 8.85
N ALA A 40 -21.36 -7.65 7.64
CA ALA A 40 -22.11 -8.86 7.35
C ALA A 40 -21.22 -10.11 7.29
N MET A 41 -19.92 -9.95 6.99
CA MET A 41 -18.96 -11.06 6.96
C MET A 41 -18.79 -11.74 8.33
N THR A 42 -18.79 -13.06 8.30
CA THR A 42 -18.39 -13.92 9.41
C THR A 42 -16.90 -13.75 9.75
N PRO A 43 -16.45 -14.15 10.95
CA PRO A 43 -15.02 -14.12 11.30
C PRO A 43 -14.13 -14.91 10.34
N GLN A 44 -14.62 -16.03 9.82
CA GLN A 44 -13.88 -16.89 8.87
C GLN A 44 -13.70 -16.20 7.52
N GLU A 45 -14.75 -15.56 7.00
CA GLU A 45 -14.67 -14.78 5.76
C GLU A 45 -13.71 -13.60 5.92
N LYS A 46 -13.72 -12.93 7.07
CA LYS A 46 -12.75 -11.86 7.37
C LYS A 46 -11.31 -12.35 7.40
N LEU A 47 -11.08 -13.54 7.96
CA LEU A 47 -9.75 -14.13 8.00
C LEU A 47 -9.24 -14.42 6.58
N LEU A 48 -10.07 -15.06 5.76
CA LEU A 48 -9.73 -15.37 4.37
C LEU A 48 -9.48 -14.09 3.55
N LEU A 49 -10.35 -13.10 3.68
CA LEU A 49 -10.16 -11.80 3.03
C LEU A 49 -8.86 -11.12 3.48
N GLY A 50 -8.50 -11.27 4.76
CA GLY A 50 -7.23 -10.78 5.29
C GLY A 50 -6.00 -11.43 4.62
N GLU A 51 -6.07 -12.74 4.34
CA GLU A 51 -5.03 -13.47 3.62
C GLU A 51 -4.92 -12.99 2.16
N GLU A 52 -6.05 -12.85 1.46
CA GLU A 52 -6.10 -12.34 0.08
C GLU A 52 -5.52 -10.92 -0.02
N LEU A 53 -5.87 -10.05 0.93
CA LEU A 53 -5.32 -8.69 1.01
C LEU A 53 -3.82 -8.69 1.29
N PHE A 54 -3.33 -9.60 2.12
CA PHE A 54 -1.91 -9.74 2.41
C PHE A 54 -1.13 -10.18 1.17
N ASP A 55 -1.63 -11.16 0.43
CA ASP A 55 -1.03 -11.64 -0.81
C ASP A 55 -1.01 -10.55 -1.89
N TYR A 56 -2.12 -9.80 -2.00
CA TYR A 56 -2.20 -8.65 -2.89
C TYR A 56 -1.13 -7.59 -2.54
N ALA A 57 -0.99 -7.22 -1.27
CA ALA A 57 0.05 -6.28 -0.83
C ALA A 57 1.47 -6.81 -1.10
N CYS A 58 1.70 -8.10 -0.91
CA CYS A 58 2.97 -8.74 -1.27
C CYS A 58 3.25 -8.67 -2.77
N SER A 59 2.23 -8.82 -3.63
CA SER A 59 2.37 -8.73 -5.08
C SER A 59 2.79 -7.33 -5.55
N ILE A 60 2.20 -6.27 -4.98
CA ILE A 60 2.59 -4.88 -5.27
C ILE A 60 4.03 -4.64 -4.84
N THR A 61 4.38 -5.10 -3.63
CA THR A 61 5.74 -4.97 -3.11
C THR A 61 6.72 -5.71 -4.00
N MET A 62 6.35 -6.90 -4.49
CA MET A 62 7.15 -7.68 -5.41
C MET A 62 7.39 -6.95 -6.73
N ALA A 63 6.37 -6.32 -7.31
CA ALA A 63 6.53 -5.48 -8.50
C ALA A 63 7.52 -4.33 -8.26
N GLY A 64 7.47 -3.71 -7.09
CA GLY A 64 8.46 -2.71 -6.67
C GLY A 64 9.87 -3.28 -6.54
N ILE A 65 10.02 -4.48 -5.98
CA ILE A 65 11.32 -5.19 -5.87
C ILE A 65 11.86 -5.51 -7.25
N GLN A 66 11.04 -6.03 -8.16
CA GLN A 66 11.43 -6.34 -9.54
C GLN A 66 11.96 -5.10 -10.26
N ASN A 67 11.29 -3.95 -10.10
CA ASN A 67 11.74 -2.70 -10.68
C ASN A 67 13.05 -2.19 -10.07
N GLN A 68 13.29 -2.42 -8.77
CA GLN A 68 14.50 -2.00 -8.07
C GLN A 68 15.70 -2.93 -8.33
N PHE A 69 15.45 -4.22 -8.56
CA PHE A 69 16.46 -5.26 -8.74
C PHE A 69 16.15 -6.11 -9.99
N PRO A 70 16.33 -5.54 -11.21
CA PRO A 70 15.96 -6.23 -12.45
C PRO A 70 16.74 -7.53 -12.67
N GLU A 71 18.01 -7.57 -12.25
CA GLU A 71 18.90 -8.74 -12.39
C GLU A 71 18.65 -9.84 -11.34
N ALA A 72 17.93 -9.53 -10.26
CA ALA A 72 17.70 -10.50 -9.20
C ALA A 72 16.80 -11.64 -9.71
N ASP A 73 17.13 -12.87 -9.34
CA ASP A 73 16.28 -14.02 -9.64
C ASP A 73 15.05 -14.08 -8.71
N GLU A 74 14.17 -15.04 -8.94
CA GLU A 74 12.94 -15.18 -8.15
C GLU A 74 13.22 -15.49 -6.67
N VAL A 75 14.27 -16.26 -6.37
CA VAL A 75 14.65 -16.65 -5.01
C VAL A 75 15.17 -15.43 -4.25
N GLU A 76 16.03 -14.65 -4.89
CA GLU A 76 16.57 -13.41 -4.35
C GLU A 76 15.47 -12.37 -4.10
N ARG A 77 14.56 -12.19 -5.05
CA ARG A 77 13.41 -11.27 -4.89
C ARG A 77 12.51 -11.68 -3.73
N ARG A 78 12.24 -12.97 -3.57
CA ARG A 78 11.47 -13.51 -2.43
C ARG A 78 12.18 -13.27 -1.10
N ARG A 79 13.50 -13.50 -1.03
CA ARG A 79 14.30 -13.19 0.15
C ARG A 79 14.25 -11.71 0.52
N ILE A 80 14.29 -10.81 -0.45
CA ILE A 80 14.16 -9.36 -0.22
C ILE A 80 12.77 -9.03 0.34
N LEU A 81 11.71 -9.63 -0.20
CA LEU A 81 10.34 -9.47 0.33
C LEU A 81 10.25 -9.91 1.80
N GLU A 82 10.77 -11.09 2.13
CA GLU A 82 10.80 -11.61 3.51
C GLU A 82 11.55 -10.68 4.46
N GLN A 83 12.69 -10.13 4.03
CA GLN A 83 13.46 -9.17 4.83
C GLN A 83 12.68 -7.89 5.11
N ARG A 84 11.92 -7.38 4.13
CA ARG A 84 11.08 -6.19 4.29
C ARG A 84 9.94 -6.43 5.27
N LEU A 85 9.25 -7.57 5.15
CA LEU A 85 8.19 -7.97 6.07
C LEU A 85 8.71 -8.17 7.51
N ALA A 86 9.91 -8.72 7.66
CA ALA A 86 10.54 -8.89 8.97
C ALA A 86 10.95 -7.57 9.64
N LEU A 87 11.34 -6.56 8.85
CA LEU A 87 11.67 -5.23 9.37
C LEU A 87 10.43 -4.52 9.95
N GLN A 88 9.29 -4.62 9.26
CA GLN A 88 8.03 -4.04 9.71
C GLN A 88 7.63 -4.56 11.10
N ARG A 89 7.68 -5.89 11.31
CA ARG A 89 7.36 -6.50 12.62
C ARG A 89 8.22 -5.97 13.77
N LYS A 90 9.49 -5.63 13.51
CA LYS A 90 10.40 -5.07 14.53
C LYS A 90 10.08 -3.62 14.87
N LEU A 91 9.51 -2.86 13.94
CA LEU A 91 9.10 -1.48 14.16
C LEU A 91 7.76 -1.40 14.89
N GLU A 92 6.82 -2.28 14.56
CA GLU A 92 5.51 -2.38 15.22
C GLU A 92 5.64 -2.85 16.68
N GLY A 93 6.56 -3.79 16.97
CA GLY A 93 6.83 -4.23 18.35
C GLY A 93 7.62 -3.23 19.23
N ARG A 94 7.93 -2.04 18.70
CA ARG A 94 8.60 -0.94 19.42
C ARG A 94 7.68 0.27 19.68
N ALA A 95 6.41 0.19 19.28
CA ALA A 95 5.36 1.15 19.60
C ALA A 95 4.55 0.69 20.82
#